data_AF-A0A2N7XTH5-F1
#
_entry.id   AF-A0A2N7XTH5-F1
#
_cell.length_a   1.000
_cell.length_b   1.000
_cell.length_c   1.000
_cell.angle_alpha   90.00
_cell.angle_beta   90.00
_cell.angle_gamma   90.00
#
_symmetry.space_group_name_H-M   'P 1'
#
loop_
_entity.id
_entity.type
_entity.pdbx_description
1 polymer ?
#
loop_
_entity_poly.entity_id
_entity_poly.type
_entity_poly.pdbx_seq_one_letter_code
_entity_poly.pdbx_strand_id
1 'polypeptide(L)'
;QYLALTGHRLDGAECHALGLATHYLPSAALDEAKARITADPQAIAAILTGLSVAPPPARLLDQREAIDRLFASDVLEDIFAALAADGGD
;
A
#
# COMPACT_ATOMS: atom_id res chain seq x y z
N GLN A 1 -6.35 -1.50 11.92
CA GLN A 1 -7.28 -0.46 12.43
C GLN A 1 -7.04 0.90 11.78
N TYR A 2 -5.80 1.41 11.74
CA TYR A 2 -5.45 2.71 11.13
C TYR A 2 -6.18 3.05 9.82
N LEU A 3 -5.99 2.27 8.75
CA LEU A 3 -6.59 2.56 7.44
C LEU A 3 -8.12 2.63 7.47
N ALA A 4 -8.76 1.79 8.30
CA ALA A 4 -10.22 1.75 8.42
C ALA A 4 -10.78 2.96 9.18
N LEU A 5 -10.03 3.49 10.16
CA LEU A 5 -10.46 4.62 10.98
C LEU A 5 -10.08 5.98 10.39
N THR A 6 -8.95 6.07 9.69
CA THR A 6 -8.44 7.34 9.15
C THR A 6 -8.83 7.57 7.69
N GLY A 7 -9.20 6.51 6.95
CA GLY A 7 -9.43 6.61 5.51
C GLY A 7 -8.19 7.03 4.72
N HIS A 8 -6.99 6.79 5.27
CA HIS A 8 -5.73 7.18 4.64
C HIS A 8 -5.64 6.67 3.20
N ARG A 9 -5.34 7.58 2.27
CA ARG A 9 -5.20 7.25 0.85
C ARG A 9 -3.87 6.57 0.60
N LEU A 10 -3.94 5.33 0.14
CA LEU A 10 -2.76 4.56 -0.26
C LEU A 10 -2.31 4.93 -1.67
N ASP A 11 -1.00 5.01 -1.85
CA ASP A 11 -0.36 5.01 -3.16
C ASP A 11 -0.01 3.59 -3.65
N GLY A 12 0.58 3.49 -4.85
CA GLY A 12 0.93 2.20 -5.44
C GLY A 12 2.05 1.46 -4.69
N ALA A 13 2.99 2.17 -4.07
CA ALA A 13 4.07 1.55 -3.30
C ALA A 13 3.54 0.99 -1.98
N GLU A 14 2.63 1.73 -1.33
CA GLU A 14 1.98 1.31 -0.10
C GLU A 14 1.04 0.12 -0.34
N CYS A 15 0.30 0.12 -1.45
CA CYS A 15 -0.51 -1.03 -1.83
C CYS A 15 0.33 -2.29 -2.04
N HIS A 16 1.49 -2.17 -2.68
CA HIS A 16 2.41 -3.29 -2.85
C HIS A 16 3.01 -3.74 -1.51
N ALA A 17 3.47 -2.81 -0.69
CA ALA A 17 4.07 -3.09 0.61
C ALA A 17 3.10 -3.76 1.60
N LEU A 18 1.82 -3.40 1.55
CA LEU A 18 0.77 -3.99 2.37
C LEU A 18 0.20 -5.30 1.78
N GLY A 19 0.67 -5.74 0.62
CA GLY A 19 0.17 -6.94 -0.06
C GLY A 19 -1.22 -6.80 -0.68
N LEU A 20 -1.71 -5.56 -0.85
CA LEU A 20 -2.98 -5.28 -1.54
C LEU A 20 -2.83 -5.32 -3.06
N ALA A 21 -1.62 -5.05 -3.56
CA ALA A 21 -1.24 -5.20 -4.96
C ALA A 21 -0.07 -6.19 -5.08
N THR A 22 -0.04 -6.96 -6.16
CA THR A 22 0.98 -8.01 -6.38
C THR A 22 2.16 -7.55 -7.22
N HIS A 23 1.99 -6.51 -8.02
CA HIS A 23 2.97 -6.02 -8.99
C HIS A 23 2.95 -4.49 -9.01
N TYR A 24 4.10 -3.87 -9.26
CA TYR A 24 4.24 -2.42 -9.39
C TYR A 24 4.87 -2.09 -10.74
N LEU A 25 4.14 -1.33 -11.58
CA LEU A 25 4.57 -0.99 -12.94
C LEU A 25 4.58 0.53 -13.14
N PRO A 26 5.53 1.09 -13.91
CA PRO A 26 5.43 2.46 -14.39
C PRO A 26 4.21 2.62 -15.29
N SER A 27 3.55 3.78 -15.23
CA SER A 27 2.37 4.06 -16.06
C SER A 27 2.63 3.90 -17.56
N ALA A 28 3.86 4.22 -18.01
CA ALA A 28 4.27 4.07 -19.40
C ALA A 28 4.26 2.61 -19.90
N ALA A 29 4.31 1.61 -19.01
CA ALA A 29 4.28 0.20 -19.38
C ALA A 29 2.85 -0.37 -19.47
N LEU A 30 1.81 0.41 -19.14
CA LEU A 30 0.43 -0.09 -19.06
C LEU A 30 -0.12 -0.52 -20.42
N ASP A 31 0.19 0.20 -21.49
CA ASP A 31 -0.30 -0.15 -22.82
C ASP A 31 0.36 -1.44 -23.34
N GLU A 32 1.66 -1.62 -23.08
CA GLU A 32 2.35 -2.87 -23.38
C GLU A 32 1.78 -4.03 -22.55
N ALA A 33 1.57 -3.84 -21.26
CA ALA A 33 1.00 -4.86 -20.38
C ALA A 33 -0.36 -5.33 -20.90
N LYS A 34 -1.27 -4.40 -21.22
CA LYS A 34 -2.60 -4.72 -21.77
C LYS A 34 -2.50 -5.46 -23.10
N ALA A 35 -1.64 -5.01 -24.01
CA ALA A 35 -1.45 -5.64 -25.31
C ALA A 35 -0.95 -7.10 -25.16
N ARG A 36 0.07 -7.32 -24.33
CA ARG A 36 0.65 -8.65 -24.09
C ARG A 36 -0.33 -9.59 -23.39
N ILE A 37 -1.06 -9.11 -22.38
CA ILE A 37 -2.09 -9.91 -21.68
C ILE A 37 -3.23 -10.28 -22.63
N THR A 38 -3.63 -9.37 -23.53
CA THR A 38 -4.69 -9.66 -24.51
C THR A 38 -4.22 -10.69 -25.54
N ALA A 39 -2.95 -10.65 -25.94
CA ALA A 39 -2.37 -11.60 -26.89
C ALA A 39 -2.16 -13.01 -26.29
N ASP A 40 -1.77 -13.09 -25.01
CA ASP A 40 -1.61 -14.36 -24.28
C ASP A 40 -2.06 -14.24 -22.82
N PRO A 41 -3.36 -14.44 -22.54
CA PRO A 41 -3.89 -14.34 -21.18
C PRO A 41 -3.31 -15.36 -20.20
N GLN A 42 -2.83 -16.53 -20.68
CA GLN A 42 -2.27 -17.57 -19.81
C GLN A 42 -0.89 -17.18 -19.27
N ALA A 43 -0.19 -16.29 -19.97
CA ALA A 43 1.12 -15.78 -19.56
C ALA A 43 1.05 -14.56 -18.61
N ILE A 44 -0.13 -14.17 -18.11
CA ILE A 44 -0.33 -12.93 -17.33
C ILE A 44 0.68 -12.76 -16.19
N ALA A 45 0.94 -13.81 -15.40
CA ALA A 45 1.88 -13.75 -14.29
C ALA A 45 3.31 -13.44 -14.76
N ALA A 46 3.77 -14.11 -15.82
CA ALA A 46 5.08 -13.89 -16.40
C ALA A 46 5.21 -12.50 -17.05
N ILE A 47 4.15 -12.03 -17.72
CA ILE A 47 4.09 -10.70 -18.33
C ILE A 47 4.22 -9.61 -17.27
N LEU A 48 3.38 -9.68 -16.22
CA LEU A 48 3.40 -8.68 -15.15
C LEU A 48 4.71 -8.73 -14.36
N THR A 49 5.25 -9.92 -14.09
CA THR A 49 6.56 -10.08 -13.45
C THR A 49 7.67 -9.41 -14.26
N GLY A 50 7.69 -9.61 -15.58
CA GLY A 50 8.72 -9.05 -16.46
C GLY A 50 8.62 -7.54 -16.68
N LEU A 51 7.43 -6.96 -16.49
CA LEU A 51 7.19 -5.51 -16.62
C LEU A 51 7.26 -4.78 -15.27
N SER A 52 7.27 -5.51 -14.16
CA SER A 52 7.31 -4.92 -12.84
C SER A 52 8.68 -4.37 -12.51
N VAL A 53 8.69 -3.30 -11.74
CA VAL A 53 9.89 -2.68 -11.18
C VAL A 53 9.78 -2.64 -9.67
N ALA A 54 10.91 -2.47 -8.99
CA ALA A 54 10.90 -2.23 -7.54
C ALA A 54 10.11 -0.93 -7.26
N PRO A 55 9.10 -0.97 -6.38
CA PRO A 55 8.37 0.23 -5.99
C PRO A 55 9.30 1.19 -5.22
N PRO A 56 9.00 2.50 -5.23
CA PRO A 56 9.66 3.43 -4.33
C PRO A 56 9.32 3.08 -2.86
N PRO A 57 10.07 3.62 -1.88
CA PRO A 57 9.77 3.42 -0.46
C PRO A 57 8.31 3.80 -0.12
N ALA A 58 7.62 2.91 0.59
CA ALA A 58 6.26 3.14 1.06
C ALA A 58 6.30 4.01 2.32
N ARG A 59 5.89 5.28 2.20
CA ARG A 59 5.96 6.28 3.29
C ARG A 59 5.18 5.85 4.53
N LEU A 60 4.07 5.15 4.35
CA LEU A 60 3.30 4.57 5.46
C LEU A 60 4.16 3.67 6.37
N LEU A 61 5.15 2.95 5.81
CA LEU A 61 6.00 2.07 6.61
C LEU A 61 6.95 2.83 7.52
N ASP A 62 7.35 4.06 7.16
CA ASP A 62 8.19 4.91 8.03
C ASP A 62 7.45 5.28 9.32
N GLN A 63 6.11 5.28 9.30
CA GLN A 63 5.26 5.58 10.46
C GLN A 63 4.70 4.32 11.13
N ARG A 64 5.16 3.13 10.74
CA ARG A 64 4.54 1.87 11.17
C ARG A 64 4.55 1.69 12.68
N GLU A 65 5.67 1.99 13.33
CA GLU A 65 5.80 1.85 14.79
C GLU A 65 4.85 2.80 15.54
N ALA A 66 4.75 4.05 15.07
CA ALA A 66 3.81 5.02 15.65
C ALA A 66 2.35 4.57 15.44
N ILE A 67 2.02 4.09 14.24
CA ILE A 67 0.68 3.56 13.94
C ILE A 67 0.35 2.37 14.84
N ASP A 68 1.25 1.39 14.95
CA ASP A 68 1.03 0.19 15.76
C ASP A 68 0.86 0.54 17.25
N ARG A 69 1.59 1.55 17.76
CA ARG A 69 1.46 2.03 19.14
C ARG A 69 0.15 2.80 19.38
N LEU A 70 -0.21 3.72 18.49
CA LEU A 70 -1.33 4.66 18.70
C LEU A 70 -2.69 4.02 18.39
N PHE A 71 -2.71 2.99 17.53
CA PHE A 71 -3.91 2.26 17.13
C PHE A 71 -3.89 0.82 17.63
N ALA A 72 -3.35 0.59 18.84
CA ALA A 72 -3.27 -0.74 19.45
C ALA A 72 -4.56 -1.17 20.16
N SER A 73 -5.39 -0.21 20.63
CA SER A 73 -6.60 -0.52 21.38
C SER A 73 -7.77 -0.87 20.46
N ASP A 74 -8.64 -1.78 20.89
CA ASP A 74 -9.91 -2.06 20.19
C ASP A 74 -11.04 -1.08 20.61
N VAL A 75 -10.76 -0.16 21.54
CA VAL A 75 -11.69 0.89 22.01
C VAL A 75 -11.30 2.21 21.36
N LEU A 76 -12.25 2.85 20.67
CA LEU A 76 -11.98 4.06 19.90
C LEU A 76 -11.58 5.25 20.79
N GLU A 77 -12.20 5.37 21.96
CA GLU A 77 -11.90 6.40 22.95
C GLU A 77 -10.44 6.32 23.44
N ASP A 78 -9.91 5.11 23.60
CA ASP A 78 -8.52 4.90 23.99
C ASP A 78 -7.55 5.30 22.88
N ILE A 79 -7.91 5.05 21.61
CA ILE A 79 -7.12 5.52 20.46
C ILE A 79 -7.07 7.06 20.47
N PHE A 80 -8.20 7.73 20.68
CA PHE A 80 -8.21 9.19 20.79
C PHE A 80 -7.38 9.71 21.97
N ALA A 81 -7.45 9.04 23.12
CA ALA A 81 -6.63 9.39 24.29
C ALA A 81 -5.14 9.22 24.01
N ALA A 82 -4.74 8.13 23.34
CA ALA A 82 -3.36 7.88 22.94
C ALA A 82 -2.85 8.94 21.95
N LEU A 83 -3.65 9.29 20.94
CA LEU A 83 -3.33 10.34 19.98
C LEU A 83 -3.20 11.71 20.65
N ALA A 84 -4.10 12.06 21.57
CA ALA A 84 -4.05 13.32 22.31
C ALA A 84 -2.83 13.40 23.24
N ALA A 85 -2.42 12.29 23.84
CA ALA A 85 -1.25 12.21 24.71
C ALA A 85 0.08 12.25 23.93
N ASP A 86 0.10 11.74 22.70
CA ASP A 86 1.27 11.81 21.82
C ASP A 86 1.53 13.26 21.36
N GLY A 87 0.48 14.06 21.23
CA GLY A 87 0.56 15.51 20.99
C GLY A 87 1.20 15.87 19.65
N GLY A 88 1.03 15.00 18.63
CA GLY A 88 1.78 15.00 17.36
C GLY A 88 2.01 16.38 16.72
N ASP A 89 3.11 16.50 15.98
CA ASP A 89 3.53 17.72 15.26
C ASP A 89 2.47 18.28 14.29
#